data_AF-A0AAD6NRT2-F1
#
_entry.id   AF-A0AAD6NRT2-F1
#
_cell.length_a   1.000
_cell.length_b   1.000
_cell.length_c   1.000
_cell.angle_alpha   90.00
_cell.angle_beta   90.00
_cell.angle_gamma   90.00
#
_symmetry.space_group_name_H-M   'P 1'
#
loop_
_entity.id
_entity.type
_entity.pdbx_description
1 polymer ?
#
loop_
_entity_poly.entity_id
_entity_poly.type
_entity_poly.pdbx_seq_one_letter_code
_entity_poly.pdbx_strand_id
1 'polypeptide(L)'
;MDLESVRRYLEKGGDEDDKKASNIEKMPPRFFERFVMEGLHIDLIEPGRVVCSMKVPPRLLNGSDYLHGGAAAMLVDVVGTSALISAGVFLTGVSVEINVSYLDAACADVGIIPPSLFFDTRFLVLILFLQYHR
;
A
#
# COMPACT_ATOMS: atom_id res chain seq x y z
N MET A 1 9.40 -10.45 27.62
CA MET A 1 10.61 -9.92 26.96
C MET A 1 11.20 -8.87 27.86
N ASP A 2 12.50 -8.92 28.09
CA ASP A 2 13.24 -7.87 28.81
C ASP A 2 13.42 -6.62 27.91
N LEU A 3 13.47 -5.43 28.50
CA LEU A 3 13.51 -4.15 27.76
C LEU A 3 14.78 -4.00 26.93
N GLU A 4 15.91 -4.53 27.41
CA GLU A 4 17.17 -4.49 26.65
C GLU A 4 17.12 -5.44 25.44
N SER A 5 16.34 -6.51 25.54
CA SER A 5 16.11 -7.43 24.43
C SER A 5 15.26 -6.78 23.33
N VAL A 6 14.22 -6.03 23.71
CA VAL A 6 13.41 -5.23 22.76
C VAL A 6 14.26 -4.14 22.10
N ARG A 7 15.06 -3.41 22.89
CA ARG A 7 15.95 -2.37 22.38
C ARG A 7 16.95 -2.92 21.36
N ARG A 8 17.61 -4.04 21.69
CA ARG A 8 18.54 -4.71 20.78
C ARG A 8 17.87 -5.16 19.49
N TYR A 9 16.65 -5.71 19.57
CA TYR A 9 15.88 -6.10 18.39
C TYR A 9 15.56 -4.91 17.47
N LEU A 10 15.17 -3.77 18.04
CA LEU A 10 14.86 -2.55 17.28
C LEU A 10 16.10 -1.88 16.68
N GLU A 11 17.21 -1.83 17.43
CA GLU A 11 18.44 -1.15 16.99
C GLU A 11 19.27 -1.98 15.99
N LYS A 12 19.25 -3.31 16.11
CA LYS A 12 20.03 -4.21 15.24
C LYS A 12 19.22 -4.83 14.10
N GLY A 13 17.88 -4.76 14.15
CA GLY A 13 17.03 -5.67 13.39
C GLY A 13 17.12 -7.07 14.00
N GLY A 14 16.04 -7.87 13.97
CA GLY A 14 16.03 -9.22 14.53
C GLY A 14 17.18 -10.12 14.05
N ASP A 15 17.54 -11.10 14.91
CA ASP A 15 18.63 -12.09 14.85
C ASP A 15 20.02 -11.64 14.35
N GLU A 16 21.04 -11.90 15.18
CA GLU A 16 22.44 -11.46 15.00
C GLU A 16 23.18 -12.12 13.80
N ASP A 17 22.50 -12.93 12.99
CA ASP A 17 23.08 -13.59 11.81
C ASP A 17 23.00 -12.72 10.53
N ASP A 18 22.21 -11.64 10.55
CA ASP A 18 22.12 -10.70 9.43
C ASP A 18 23.18 -9.59 9.55
N LYS A 19 24.43 -9.93 9.24
CA LYS A 19 25.48 -8.96 8.86
C LYS A 19 25.14 -8.26 7.54
N LYS A 20 24.03 -7.52 7.48
CA LYS A 20 23.52 -6.90 6.24
C LYS A 20 23.21 -5.41 6.38
N ALA A 21 24.04 -4.70 7.14
CA ALA A 21 24.03 -3.24 7.25
C ALA A 21 24.42 -2.47 5.96
N SER A 22 24.16 -2.98 4.74
CA SER A 22 24.52 -2.24 3.51
C SER A 22 23.71 -2.54 2.24
N ASN A 23 22.50 -3.10 2.34
CA ASN A 23 21.64 -3.22 1.14
C ASN A 23 20.69 -2.04 0.92
N ILE A 24 20.45 -1.21 1.93
CA ILE A 24 19.52 -0.08 1.79
C ILE A 24 20.04 0.91 0.75
N GLU A 25 21.35 1.21 0.76
CA GLU A 25 21.97 2.08 -0.26
C GLU A 25 22.00 1.46 -1.67
N LYS A 26 21.88 0.13 -1.78
CA LYS A 26 21.81 -0.59 -3.07
C LYS A 26 20.39 -0.68 -3.62
N MET A 27 19.39 -0.28 -2.82
CA MET A 27 18.00 -0.35 -3.21
C MET A 27 17.71 0.77 -4.19
N PRO A 28 17.03 0.49 -5.32
CA PRO A 28 16.66 1.55 -6.24
C PRO A 28 15.76 2.59 -5.53
N PRO A 29 15.88 3.88 -5.90
CA PRO A 29 15.05 4.92 -5.31
C PRO A 29 13.58 4.58 -5.54
N ARG A 30 12.72 4.94 -4.56
CA ARG A 30 11.27 4.67 -4.64
C ARG A 30 10.93 3.19 -4.75
N PHE A 31 11.79 2.31 -4.21
CA PHE A 31 11.59 0.85 -4.31
C PHE A 31 10.20 0.43 -3.84
N PHE A 32 9.79 0.86 -2.64
CA PHE A 32 8.50 0.43 -2.08
C PHE A 32 7.32 0.87 -2.97
N GLU A 33 7.39 2.09 -3.51
CA GLU A 33 6.35 2.60 -4.40
C GLU A 33 6.28 1.77 -5.66
N ARG A 34 7.42 1.46 -6.28
CA ARG A 34 7.48 0.60 -7.46
C ARG A 34 7.03 -0.82 -7.17
N PHE A 35 7.44 -1.38 -6.04
CA PHE A 35 7.11 -2.74 -5.61
C PHE A 35 5.61 -2.92 -5.43
N VAL A 36 4.93 -1.95 -4.81
CA VAL A 36 3.48 -1.98 -4.58
C VAL A 36 2.70 -1.62 -5.83
N MET A 37 3.13 -0.61 -6.60
CA MET A 37 2.37 -0.12 -7.77
C MET A 37 2.53 -0.97 -9.04
N GLU A 38 3.45 -1.94 -9.09
CA GLU A 38 3.64 -2.76 -10.28
C GLU A 38 2.34 -3.52 -10.64
N GLY A 39 1.81 -3.29 -11.84
CA GLY A 39 0.54 -3.89 -12.27
C GLY A 39 -0.72 -3.14 -11.82
N LEU A 40 -0.58 -1.95 -11.21
CA LEU A 40 -1.67 -0.99 -11.03
C LEU A 40 -2.07 -0.41 -12.39
N HIS A 41 -3.36 -0.51 -12.73
CA HIS A 41 -3.94 0.04 -13.94
C HIS A 41 -4.85 1.22 -13.59
N ILE A 42 -4.73 2.33 -14.32
CA ILE A 42 -5.61 3.48 -14.13
C ILE A 42 -6.78 3.36 -15.09
N ASP A 43 -7.99 3.25 -14.54
CA ASP A 43 -9.21 3.10 -15.32
C ASP A 43 -9.80 4.48 -15.70
N LEU A 44 -9.67 5.48 -14.83
CA LEU A 44 -10.23 6.83 -15.02
C LEU A 44 -9.46 7.88 -14.22
N ILE A 45 -9.29 9.07 -14.81
CA ILE A 45 -8.81 10.28 -14.12
C ILE A 45 -9.75 11.44 -14.45
N GLU A 46 -10.27 12.09 -13.42
CA GLU A 46 -11.08 13.31 -13.46
C GLU A 46 -10.57 14.27 -12.37
N PRO A 47 -10.87 15.58 -12.43
CA PRO A 47 -10.45 16.51 -11.39
C PRO A 47 -10.92 16.09 -10.00
N GLY A 48 -9.99 15.75 -9.11
CA GLY A 48 -10.27 15.27 -7.74
C GLY A 48 -10.66 13.80 -7.65
N ARG A 49 -10.55 13.02 -8.73
CA ARG A 49 -10.98 11.62 -8.76
C ARG A 49 -10.07 10.78 -9.64
N VAL A 50 -9.55 9.70 -9.05
CA VAL A 50 -8.77 8.67 -9.75
C VAL A 50 -9.41 7.32 -9.46
N VAL A 51 -9.65 6.54 -10.50
CA VAL A 51 -10.11 5.16 -10.40
C VAL A 51 -9.03 4.26 -10.98
N CYS A 52 -8.67 3.23 -10.24
CA CYS A 52 -7.64 2.28 -10.63
C CYS A 52 -8.01 0.86 -10.21
N SER A 53 -7.48 -0.10 -10.92
CA SER A 53 -7.66 -1.53 -10.70
C SER A 53 -6.31 -2.22 -10.62
N MET A 54 -6.24 -3.28 -9.82
CA MET A 54 -5.03 -4.10 -9.70
C MET A 54 -5.43 -5.52 -9.32
N LYS A 55 -4.86 -6.50 -10.02
CA LYS A 55 -4.90 -7.90 -9.57
C LYS A 55 -3.92 -8.08 -8.42
N VAL A 56 -4.37 -8.64 -7.29
CA VAL A 56 -3.51 -8.82 -6.12
C VAL A 56 -2.38 -9.80 -6.46
N PRO A 57 -1.13 -9.32 -6.57
CA PRO A 57 -0.02 -10.17 -6.97
C PRO A 57 0.57 -10.89 -5.74
N PRO A 58 1.17 -12.08 -5.90
CA PRO A 58 1.73 -12.86 -4.79
C PRO A 58 2.72 -12.08 -3.90
N ARG A 59 3.47 -11.14 -4.49
CA ARG A 59 4.45 -10.31 -3.77
C ARG A 59 3.82 -9.35 -2.74
N LEU A 60 2.52 -9.08 -2.83
CA LEU A 60 1.80 -8.20 -1.90
C LEU A 60 0.93 -8.96 -0.91
N LEU A 61 1.04 -10.29 -0.86
CA LEU A 61 0.31 -11.11 0.10
C LEU A 61 0.97 -11.07 1.48
N ASN A 62 0.15 -11.22 2.51
CA ASN A 62 0.58 -11.50 3.87
C ASN A 62 0.77 -13.01 4.07
N GLY A 63 1.15 -13.42 5.29
CA GLY A 63 1.34 -14.84 5.62
C GLY A 63 0.07 -15.71 5.61
N SER A 64 -1.09 -15.11 5.33
CA SER A 64 -2.39 -15.77 5.21
C SER A 64 -2.96 -15.71 3.79
N ASP A 65 -2.13 -15.41 2.78
CA ASP A 65 -2.50 -15.34 1.35
C ASP A 65 -3.54 -14.26 0.97
N TYR A 66 -3.68 -13.21 1.79
CA TYR A 66 -4.48 -12.03 1.48
C TYR A 66 -3.59 -10.80 1.25
N LEU A 67 -4.11 -9.78 0.56
CA LEU A 67 -3.43 -8.50 0.40
C LEU A 67 -2.96 -7.95 1.76
N HIS A 68 -1.67 -7.66 1.85
CA HIS A 68 -1.06 -7.13 3.06
C HIS A 68 -1.61 -5.74 3.37
N GLY A 69 -2.05 -5.51 4.61
CA GLY A 69 -2.65 -4.23 5.01
C GLY A 69 -1.73 -3.03 4.72
N GLY A 70 -0.44 -3.14 5.02
CA GLY A 70 0.55 -2.11 4.67
C GLY A 70 0.67 -1.81 3.16
N ALA A 71 0.48 -2.82 2.29
CA ALA A 71 0.49 -2.60 0.84
C ALA A 71 -0.78 -1.85 0.39
N ALA A 72 -1.93 -2.22 0.95
CA ALA A 72 -3.18 -1.50 0.72
C ALA A 72 -3.11 -0.05 1.21
N ALA A 73 -2.59 0.21 2.42
CA ALA A 73 -2.38 1.55 2.94
C ALA A 73 -1.46 2.40 2.05
N MET A 74 -0.40 1.80 1.51
CA MET A 74 0.47 2.47 0.55
C MET A 74 -0.23 2.83 -0.76
N LEU A 75 -1.10 1.94 -1.28
CA LEU A 75 -1.93 2.27 -2.45
C LEU A 75 -2.86 3.45 -2.15
N VAL A 76 -3.49 3.48 -0.97
CA VAL A 76 -4.32 4.61 -0.53
C VAL A 76 -3.53 5.91 -0.54
N ASP A 77 -2.30 5.89 -0.02
CA ASP A 77 -1.42 7.07 0.04
C ASP A 77 -1.10 7.64 -1.36
N VAL A 78 -0.62 6.78 -2.26
CA VAL A 78 -0.19 7.20 -3.60
C VAL A 78 -1.37 7.60 -4.48
N VAL A 79 -2.46 6.82 -4.46
CA VAL A 79 -3.65 7.13 -5.26
C VAL A 79 -4.36 8.37 -4.72
N GLY A 80 -4.40 8.56 -3.40
CA GLY A 80 -4.92 9.77 -2.76
C GLY A 80 -4.16 11.01 -3.14
N THR A 81 -2.83 10.95 -3.08
CA THR A 81 -1.97 12.03 -3.56
C THR A 81 -2.23 12.32 -5.05
N SER A 82 -2.41 11.28 -5.87
CA SER A 82 -2.72 11.45 -7.30
C SER A 82 -4.08 12.13 -7.53
N ALA A 83 -5.09 11.83 -6.71
CA ALA A 83 -6.39 12.50 -6.74
C ALA A 83 -6.28 14.00 -6.38
N LEU A 84 -5.48 14.36 -5.37
CA LEU A 84 -5.23 15.78 -5.05
C LEU A 84 -4.55 16.52 -6.21
N ILE A 85 -3.53 15.91 -6.81
CA ILE A 85 -2.83 16.47 -7.97
C ILE A 85 -3.82 16.68 -9.12
N SER A 86 -4.71 15.70 -9.36
CA SER A 86 -5.74 15.83 -10.40
C SER A 86 -6.71 17.00 -10.17
N ALA A 87 -6.91 17.42 -8.91
CA ALA A 87 -7.71 18.59 -8.55
C ALA A 87 -6.95 19.93 -8.69
N GLY A 88 -5.69 19.92 -9.16
CA GLY A 88 -4.87 21.12 -9.31
C GLY A 88 -4.10 21.52 -8.06
N VAL A 89 -4.03 20.65 -7.04
CA VAL A 89 -3.19 20.88 -5.85
C VAL A 89 -1.78 20.38 -6.14
N PHE A 90 -0.91 21.28 -6.62
CA PHE A 90 0.48 20.98 -6.98
C PHE A 90 1.48 21.22 -5.83
N LEU A 91 1.02 21.18 -4.59
CA LEU A 91 1.90 21.36 -3.44
C LEU A 91 2.75 20.10 -3.25
N THR A 92 4.05 20.29 -3.00
CA THR A 92 4.94 19.23 -2.51
C THR A 92 4.49 18.83 -1.11
N GLY A 93 3.50 17.96 -1.03
CA GLY A 93 2.90 17.48 0.21
C GLY A 93 3.36 16.06 0.53
N VAL A 94 3.39 15.75 1.83
CA VAL A 94 3.47 14.38 2.33
C VAL A 94 2.21 14.13 3.16
N SER A 95 1.71 12.90 3.13
CA SER A 95 0.58 12.51 3.97
C SER A 95 0.98 12.58 5.44
N VAL A 96 0.27 13.40 6.20
CA VAL A 96 0.50 13.59 7.65
C VAL A 96 -0.28 12.54 8.45
N GLU A 97 -1.47 12.17 7.96
CA GLU A 97 -2.34 11.17 8.57
C GLU A 97 -2.99 10.33 7.48
N ILE A 98 -3.02 9.01 7.69
CA ILE A 98 -3.76 8.06 6.86
C ILE A 98 -4.53 7.14 7.79
N ASN A 99 -5.85 7.10 7.63
CA ASN A 99 -6.71 6.15 8.32
C ASN A 99 -7.32 5.17 7.31
N VAL A 100 -7.07 3.89 7.50
CA VAL A 100 -7.54 2.81 6.62
C VAL A 100 -8.32 1.80 7.46
N SER A 101 -9.56 1.56 7.07
CA SER A 101 -10.40 0.49 7.63
C SER A 101 -10.49 -0.67 6.64
N TYR A 102 -10.05 -1.86 7.07
CA TYR A 102 -10.07 -3.07 6.26
C TYR A 102 -11.38 -3.80 6.50
N LEU A 103 -12.33 -3.65 5.57
CA LEU A 103 -13.66 -4.22 5.70
C LEU A 103 -13.77 -5.65 5.15
N ASP A 104 -12.93 -5.99 4.17
CA ASP A 104 -12.89 -7.32 3.56
C ASP A 104 -11.47 -7.67 3.10
N ALA A 105 -11.21 -8.96 2.95
CA ALA A 105 -9.93 -9.49 2.51
C ALA A 105 -9.88 -9.63 0.99
N ALA A 106 -8.82 -9.13 0.37
CA ALA A 106 -8.58 -9.32 -1.06
C ALA A 106 -7.63 -10.51 -1.26
N CYS A 107 -8.14 -11.61 -1.80
CA CYS A 107 -7.35 -12.80 -2.12
C CYS A 107 -6.45 -12.57 -3.34
N ALA A 108 -5.39 -13.37 -3.44
CA ALA A 108 -4.62 -13.49 -4.67
C ALA A 108 -5.53 -13.84 -5.87
N ASP A 109 -5.19 -13.32 -7.06
CA ASP A 109 -5.85 -13.70 -8.32
C ASP A 109 -5.47 -15.14 -8.70
N VAL A 110 -6.03 -16.12 -7.98
CA VAL A 110 -5.98 -17.54 -8.31
C VAL A 110 -7.30 -17.85 -9.01
N GLY A 111 -7.24 -18.27 -10.27
CA GLY A 111 -8.41 -18.58 -11.13
C GLY A 111 -9.25 -19.79 -10.69
N ILE A 112 -9.44 -20.00 -9.38
CA ILE A 112 -10.17 -21.11 -8.77
C ILE A 112 -11.12 -20.57 -7.68
N ILE A 113 -11.95 -19.58 -8.03
CA ILE A 113 -13.14 -19.24 -7.23
C ILE A 113 -14.37 -19.53 -8.10
N PRO A 114 -15.33 -20.34 -7.63
CA PRO A 114 -16.55 -20.63 -8.40
C PRO A 114 -17.30 -19.31 -8.69
N PRO A 115 -17.92 -19.18 -9.88
CA PRO A 115 -18.58 -17.94 -10.33
C PRO A 115 -19.71 -17.44 -9.41
N SER A 116 -20.18 -18.26 -8.46
CA SER A 116 -21.14 -17.87 -7.42
C SER A 116 -20.55 -17.04 -6.27
N LEU A 117 -19.23 -16.93 -6.19
CA LEU A 117 -18.48 -16.13 -5.19
C LEU A 117 -17.64 -15.02 -5.84
N PHE A 118 -17.92 -14.71 -7.11
CA PHE A 118 -17.28 -13.62 -7.85
C PHE A 118 -17.76 -12.27 -7.31
N PHE A 119 -17.27 -11.90 -6.13
CA PHE A 119 -17.16 -10.49 -5.76
C PHE A 119 -16.10 -9.92 -6.70
N ASP A 120 -16.53 -9.01 -7.57
CA ASP A 120 -15.68 -8.24 -8.46
C ASP A 120 -14.41 -7.83 -7.67
N THR A 121 -13.25 -8.37 -8.02
CA THR A 121 -12.00 -8.27 -7.23
C THR A 121 -11.39 -6.86 -7.28
N ARG A 122 -12.24 -5.86 -7.51
CA ARG A 122 -11.93 -4.45 -7.55
C ARG A 122 -11.95 -3.94 -6.12
N PHE A 123 -10.76 -3.81 -5.55
CA PHE A 123 -10.57 -3.12 -4.29
C PHE A 123 -10.92 -1.63 -4.48
N LEU A 124 -12.03 -1.18 -3.88
CA LEU A 124 -12.45 0.22 -3.93
C LEU A 124 -11.77 0.98 -2.77
N VAL A 125 -10.87 1.90 -3.10
CA VAL A 125 -10.31 2.83 -2.11
C VAL A 125 -11.20 4.08 -2.08
N LEU A 126 -11.96 4.28 -1.00
CA LEU A 126 -12.69 5.51 -0.75
C LEU A 126 -11.79 6.49 0.02
N ILE A 127 -11.33 7.55 -0.64
CA ILE A 127 -10.47 8.56 -0.02
C ILE A 127 -11.33 9.78 0.31
N LEU A 128 -11.69 9.93 1.59
CA LEU A 128 -12.38 11.11 2.10
C LEU A 128 -11.33 12.18 2.45
N PHE A 129 -11.18 13.18 1.59
CA PHE A 129 -10.43 14.38 1.94
C PHE A 129 -11.28 15.27 2.86
N LEU A 130 -11.00 15.23 4.16
CA LEU A 130 -11.36 16.33 5.05
C LEU A 130 -10.44 17.50 4.73
N GLN A 131 -10.83 18.35 3.77
CA GLN A 131 -10.18 19.63 3.61
C GLN A 131 -10.42 20.46 4.88
N TYR A 132 -9.37 20.63 5.67
CA TYR A 132 -9.36 21.64 6.73
C TYR A 132 -9.29 23.01 6.04
N HIS A 133 -10.44 23.64 5.85
CA HIS A 133 -10.53 25.04 5.45
C HIS A 133 -9.74 25.89 6.46
N ARG A 134 -8.74 26.61 5.99
CA ARG A 134 -8.13 27.74 6.69
C ARG A 134 -8.56 29.04 6.03
#